data_AF-A0A962ZJK5-F1
#
_entry.id   AF-A0A962ZJK5-F1
#
_cell.length_a   1.000
_cell.length_b   1.000
_cell.length_c   1.000
_cell.angle_alpha   90.00
_cell.angle_beta   90.00
_cell.angle_gamma   90.00
#
_symmetry.space_group_name_H-M   'P 1'
#
loop_
_entity.id
_entity.type
_entity.pdbx_description
1 polymer ?
#
loop_
_entity_poly.entity_id
_entity_poly.type
_entity_poly.pdbx_seq_one_letter_code
_entity_poly.pdbx_strand_id
1 'polypeptide(L)' 'AMRAVLEIAGVHNVLAKCYGSTNPVNVVRATFNGLRDMSSPEDIAAKRGKTVEEILN' A
#
# COMPACT_ATOMS: atom_id res chain seq x y z
N ALA A 1 -5.75 -8.16 12.67
CA ALA A 1 -6.26 -8.32 11.30
C ALA A 1 -5.24 -7.82 10.27
N MET A 2 -4.98 -6.50 10.19
CA MET A 2 -4.06 -5.92 9.20
C MET A 2 -2.64 -6.49 9.24
N ARG A 3 -2.05 -6.67 10.43
CA ARG A 3 -0.69 -7.22 10.58
C ARG A 3 -0.54 -8.61 9.95
N ALA A 4 -1.49 -9.51 10.19
CA ALA A 4 -1.45 -10.86 9.63
C ALA A 4 -1.51 -10.85 8.09
N VAL A 5 -2.29 -9.93 7.49
CA VAL A 5 -2.35 -9.77 6.03
C VAL A 5 -0.98 -9.31 5.49
N LEU A 6 -0.35 -8.34 6.13
CA LEU A 6 0.94 -7.79 5.71
C LEU A 6 2.09 -8.79 5.91
N GLU A 7 2.10 -9.55 7.00
CA GLU A 7 3.10 -10.59 7.26
C GLU A 7 3.05 -11.70 6.21
N ILE A 8 1.85 -12.18 5.84
CA ILE A 8 1.68 -13.21 4.80
C ILE A 8 2.03 -12.66 3.41
N ALA A 9 1.78 -11.36 3.17
CA ALA A 9 2.20 -10.69 1.94
C ALA A 9 3.71 -10.45 1.85
N GLY A 10 4.50 -10.79 2.89
CA GLY A 10 5.95 -10.60 2.92
C GLY A 10 6.40 -9.18 3.26
N VAL A 11 5.50 -8.34 3.77
CA VAL A 11 5.82 -6.95 4.14
C VAL A 11 6.33 -6.93 5.59
N HIS A 12 7.65 -6.77 5.73
CA HIS A 12 8.32 -6.79 7.04
C HIS A 12 8.55 -5.41 7.65
N ASN A 13 8.67 -4.36 6.82
CA ASN A 13 8.90 -3.00 7.28
C ASN A 13 7.71 -2.12 6.90
N VAL A 14 6.80 -1.92 7.85
CA VAL A 14 5.59 -1.12 7.65
C VAL A 14 5.11 -0.53 8.96
N LEU A 15 4.78 0.76 8.96
CA LEU A 15 4.06 1.43 10.03
C LEU A 15 2.61 1.61 9.58
N ALA A 16 1.66 1.06 10.33
CA ALA A 16 0.25 1.17 9.99
C ALA A 16 -0.63 1.34 11.23
N LYS A 17 -1.70 2.13 11.08
CA LYS A 17 -2.70 2.39 12.12
C LYS A 17 -4.09 2.34 11.50
N CYS A 18 -5.01 1.60 12.12
CA CYS A 18 -6.41 1.64 11.74
C CYS A 18 -7.10 2.83 12.41
N TYR A 19 -7.73 3.69 11.63
CA TYR A 19 -8.60 4.77 12.10
C TYR A 19 -10.06 4.43 11.78
N GLY A 20 -10.99 4.79 12.68
CA GLY A 20 -12.41 4.46 12.53
C GLY A 20 -12.75 3.05 13.01
N SER A 21 -13.52 2.31 12.20
CA SER A 21 -14.03 0.97 12.58
C SER A 21 -12.90 -0.05 12.75
N THR A 22 -12.93 -0.78 13.86
CA THR A 22 -11.95 -1.82 14.20
C THR A 22 -12.43 -3.23 13.89
N ASN A 23 -13.56 -3.38 13.18
CA ASN A 23 -14.08 -4.70 12.78
C ASN A 23 -13.06 -5.43 11.88
N PRO A 24 -12.58 -6.63 12.26
CA PRO A 24 -11.57 -7.38 11.53
C PRO A 24 -11.85 -7.56 10.03
N VAL A 25 -13.11 -7.85 9.66
CA VAL A 25 -13.48 -8.10 8.25
C VAL A 25 -13.30 -6.83 7.40
N ASN A 26 -13.70 -5.68 7.95
CA ASN A 26 -13.58 -4.40 7.27
C ASN A 26 -12.12 -3.96 7.19
N VAL A 27 -11.34 -4.19 8.26
CA VAL A 27 -9.91 -3.90 8.27
C VAL A 27 -9.17 -4.71 7.20
N VAL A 28 -9.49 -6.00 7.05
CA VAL A 28 -8.88 -6.82 5.97
C VAL A 28 -9.24 -6.28 4.60
N ARG A 29 -10.53 -6.01 4.33
CA ARG A 29 -10.98 -5.45 3.04
C ARG A 29 -10.31 -4.10 2.73
N ALA A 30 -10.25 -3.21 3.72
CA ALA A 30 -9.57 -1.92 3.58
C ALA A 30 -8.08 -2.09 3.30
N THR A 31 -7.42 -3.05 3.96
CA THR A 31 -6.00 -3.36 3.71
C THR A 31 -5.80 -3.79 2.26
N PHE A 32 -6.63 -4.71 1.74
CA PHE A 32 -6.54 -5.15 0.33
C PHE A 32 -6.79 -4.02 -0.68
N ASN A 33 -7.76 -3.15 -0.42
CA ASN A 33 -8.00 -2.00 -1.29
C ASN A 33 -6.80 -1.06 -1.30
N GLY A 34 -6.26 -0.72 -0.13
CA GLY A 34 -5.06 0.12 -0.04
C GLY A 34 -3.85 -0.48 -0.76
N LEU A 35 -3.66 -1.81 -0.70
CA LEU A 35 -2.61 -2.49 -1.45
C LEU A 35 -2.81 -2.44 -2.97
N ARG A 36 -4.06 -2.51 -3.45
CA ARG A 36 -4.39 -2.45 -4.89
C ARG A 36 -4.24 -1.05 -5.48
N ASP A 37 -4.50 -0.02 -4.68
CA ASP A 37 -4.44 1.36 -5.13
C ASP A 37 -3.00 1.93 -5.13
N MET A 38 -2.04 1.20 -4.54
CA MET A 38 -0.63 1.57 -4.61
C MET A 38 -0.12 1.51 -6.04
N SER A 39 0.65 2.53 -6.43
CA SER A 39 1.29 2.63 -7.74
C SER A 39 2.81 2.58 -7.56
N SER A 40 3.50 1.88 -8.45
CA SER A 40 4.96 1.88 -8.46
C SER A 40 5.51 3.22 -8.99
N PRO A 41 6.69 3.67 -8.53
CA PRO A 41 7.35 4.86 -9.07
C PRO A 41 7.53 4.79 -10.59
N GLU A 42 7.81 3.60 -11.13
CA GLU A 42 7.97 3.33 -12.56
C GLU A 42 6.66 3.56 -13.33
N ASP A 43 5.54 3.06 -12.80
CA ASP A 43 4.22 3.27 -13.41
C ASP A 43 3.84 4.75 -13.44
N ILE A 44 4.18 5.50 -12.39
CA ILE A 44 3.92 6.95 -12.34
C ILE A 44 4.85 7.69 -13.30
N ALA A 45 6.12 7.29 -13.41
CA ALA A 45 7.09 7.87 -14.33
C ALA A 45 6.64 7.72 -15.79
N ALA A 46 6.24 6.50 -16.17
CA ALA A 46 5.69 6.21 -17.49
C ALA A 46 4.42 7.02 -17.79
N LYS A 47 3.49 7.12 -16.83
CA LYS A 47 2.26 7.93 -17.00
C LYS A 47 2.53 9.42 -17.16
N ARG A 48 3.58 9.94 -16.52
CA ARG A 48 3.94 11.37 -16.54
C ARG A 48 4.97 11.74 -17.60
N GLY A 49 5.52 10.76 -18.32
CA GLY A 49 6.55 10.99 -19.34
C GLY A 49 7.89 11.50 -18.76
N LYS A 50 8.17 11.17 -17.50
CA LYS A 50 9.39 11.57 -16.77
C LYS A 50 10.27 10.36 -16.50
N THR A 51 11.53 10.60 -16.16
CA THR A 51 12.39 9.50 -15.69
C THR A 51 12.06 9.15 -14.23
N VAL A 52 12.38 7.93 -13.81
CA VAL A 52 12.15 7.48 -12.43
C VAL A 52 12.95 8.34 -11.44
N GLU A 53 14.15 8.77 -11.84
CA GLU A 53 15.01 9.66 -11.07
C GLU A 53 14.36 11.02 -10.79
N GLU A 54 13.61 11.59 -11.75
CA GLU A 54 12.87 12.86 -11.56
C GLU A 54 11.65 12.72 -10.63
N ILE A 55 11.22 11.51 -10.32
CA ILE A 55 10.10 11.23 -9.40
C ILE A 55 10.59 10.90 -7.99
N LEU A 56 11.79 10.34 -7.88
CA LEU A 56 12.40 9.97 -6.60
C LEU A 56 13.22 11.10 -5.96
N ASN A 57 13.62 12.11 -6.76
CA ASN A 57 14.24 13.35 -6.31
C ASN A 57 13.21 14.38 -5.83
#